data_AF-A0A6A4WXX1-F1
#
_entry.id   AF-A0A6A4WXX1-F1
#
_cell.length_a   1.000
_cell.length_b   1.000
_cell.length_c   1.000
_cell.angle_alpha   90.00
_cell.angle_beta   90.00
_cell.angle_gamma   90.00
#
_symmetry.space_group_name_H-M   'P 1'
#
loop_
_entity.id
_entity.type
_entity.pdbx_description
1 polymer ?
#
loop_
_entity_poly.entity_id
_entity_poly.type
_entity_poly.pdbx_seq_one_letter_code
_entity_poly.pdbx_strand_id
1 'polypeptide(L)'
;MLVLFETAAGFALFKLLNEKKLKSTENLFEDFETPEKASQIVKLKHFQKFADTTEALAAITGVIEGKMSKPLKKLLKKVDVQETLALSDAKLGNIIKEKLDVQCVASTAVNELIRCIRSQSDSLLTGLEAKDVTAMRLGLAHSLSRYKLKFSPDKVDTMIVQAVCLLDELDKELNNYVMRCREWYGWHFPELTKIITDNIAFVKTVNKMGVRTNALDTDFSDILPEDVEEAVKKAAEISMGTEIADTDIDNIKHLCEQILEITEYRAQLSEYLKNRMAAVAPNLSVLVGDIVGARLISHAGSLMNLAKHPASTVQILGAEKALFRALKTKHDTPKYGLIYHAQFVTHASSKLKGKASRMLATKAALACRVDALGEEAEASAQLGVEHRARLEARLRALEEGGSMRISGSGKKSAKFDSYQNKSEIKQYPAAADSTIPSSVKRKMADGEEGFPKRAKISEPKSEPEGMDGSFVEASSEKKKKKKKKHQEAEEATSSETQVKTEDSDEEEAPKKKKKKKRDSEAADVSMVKTEEDEPTTPAEGKKKKKKKSKSESADAEMADLDTTQEAAEATSEKKKKKKKKAKQEAEDED
;
A
#
# COMPACT_ATOMS: atom_id res chain seq x y z
N MET A 1 34.47 38.35 -28.96
CA MET A 1 33.27 37.96 -28.19
C MET A 1 33.50 36.57 -27.59
N LEU A 2 33.10 36.36 -26.34
CA LEU A 2 33.04 35.03 -25.70
C LEU A 2 31.61 34.45 -25.77
N VAL A 3 31.49 33.14 -25.79
CA VAL A 3 30.21 32.40 -25.70
C VAL A 3 30.27 31.51 -24.46
N LEU A 4 29.26 31.63 -23.58
CA LEU A 4 29.07 30.67 -22.49
C LEU A 4 28.23 29.49 -23.01
N PHE A 5 28.74 28.27 -22.80
CA PHE A 5 28.02 27.04 -23.08
C PHE A 5 27.90 26.21 -21.81
N GLU A 6 26.66 25.82 -21.49
CA GLU A 6 26.31 25.10 -20.26
C GLU A 6 26.09 23.61 -20.59
N THR A 7 26.74 22.71 -19.84
CA THR A 7 26.62 21.27 -20.01
C THR A 7 26.53 20.56 -18.67
N ALA A 8 26.01 19.32 -18.65
CA ALA A 8 25.85 18.52 -17.43
C ALA A 8 27.18 18.29 -16.68
N ALA A 9 28.31 18.35 -17.40
CA ALA A 9 29.65 18.19 -16.84
C ALA A 9 30.28 19.48 -16.29
N GLY A 10 29.76 20.68 -16.62
CA GLY A 10 30.42 21.95 -16.26
C GLY A 10 30.01 23.15 -17.11
N PHE A 11 30.74 24.25 -16.94
CA PHE A 11 30.62 25.46 -17.75
C PHE A 11 31.81 25.59 -18.72
N ALA A 12 31.52 25.75 -20.00
CA ALA A 12 32.52 26.01 -21.04
C ALA A 12 32.46 27.48 -21.50
N LEU A 13 33.63 28.12 -21.60
CA LEU A 13 33.79 29.42 -22.25
C LEU A 13 34.55 29.23 -23.55
N PHE A 14 33.85 29.50 -24.64
CA PHE A 14 34.40 29.49 -25.99
C PHE A 14 34.70 30.92 -26.45
N LYS A 15 35.80 31.14 -27.17
CA LYS A 15 36.06 32.39 -27.89
C LYS A 15 35.62 32.23 -29.35
N LEU A 16 34.77 33.13 -29.82
CA LEU A 16 34.42 33.25 -31.23
C LEU A 16 35.56 33.99 -31.95
N LEU A 17 36.07 33.41 -33.03
CA LEU A 17 37.13 34.00 -33.86
C LEU A 17 36.55 34.81 -35.04
N ASN A 18 35.42 34.38 -35.58
CA ASN A 18 34.83 34.92 -36.82
C ASN A 18 33.47 35.60 -36.57
N GLU A 19 33.49 36.77 -35.91
CA GLU A 19 32.27 37.52 -35.55
C GLU A 19 31.40 37.91 -36.76
N LYS A 20 31.98 37.98 -37.96
CA LYS A 20 31.22 38.24 -39.21
C LYS A 20 30.15 37.17 -39.48
N LYS A 21 30.35 35.91 -39.09
CA LYS A 21 29.41 34.80 -39.36
C LYS A 21 28.15 34.84 -38.49
N LEU A 22 28.10 35.64 -37.43
CA LEU A 22 26.87 35.91 -36.66
C LEU A 22 25.78 36.63 -37.47
N LYS A 23 26.13 37.26 -38.60
CA LYS A 23 25.17 37.95 -39.48
C LYS A 23 24.57 37.04 -40.56
N SER A 24 25.18 35.88 -40.82
CA SER A 24 24.76 34.90 -41.83
C SER A 24 24.22 33.65 -41.12
N THR A 25 23.04 33.78 -40.50
CA THR A 25 22.47 32.75 -39.61
C THR A 25 22.01 31.49 -40.32
N GLU A 26 21.70 31.56 -41.61
CA GLU A 26 21.04 30.48 -42.35
C GLU A 26 21.98 29.31 -42.67
N ASN A 27 23.25 29.59 -42.99
CA ASN A 27 24.26 28.58 -43.38
C ASN A 27 25.18 28.14 -42.22
N LEU A 28 24.96 28.63 -40.99
CA LEU A 28 25.87 28.39 -39.86
C LEU A 28 26.00 26.89 -39.48
N PHE A 29 25.08 26.04 -39.93
CA PHE A 29 25.15 24.59 -39.76
C PHE A 29 26.23 23.92 -40.62
N GLU A 30 26.36 24.31 -41.91
CA GLU A 30 27.34 23.77 -42.87
C GLU A 30 28.79 23.97 -42.39
N ASP A 31 28.98 25.02 -41.59
CA ASP A 31 30.22 25.42 -40.94
C ASP A 31 30.61 24.56 -39.71
N PHE A 32 29.71 23.71 -39.21
CA PHE A 32 29.92 22.90 -38.01
C PHE A 32 29.76 21.39 -38.25
N GLU A 33 29.53 20.96 -39.48
CA GLU A 33 29.47 19.52 -39.86
C GLU A 33 30.74 18.74 -39.53
N THR A 34 31.91 19.39 -39.54
CA THR A 34 33.19 18.77 -39.21
C THR A 34 33.87 19.48 -38.04
N PRO A 35 34.57 18.75 -37.15
CA PRO A 35 35.26 19.34 -36.00
C PRO A 35 36.30 20.38 -36.41
N GLU A 36 36.92 20.18 -37.56
CA GLU A 36 37.94 21.08 -38.12
C GLU A 36 37.34 22.44 -38.50
N LYS A 37 36.24 22.47 -39.29
CA LYS A 37 35.51 23.72 -39.62
C LYS A 37 35.08 24.45 -38.34
N ALA A 38 34.45 23.71 -37.40
CA ALA A 38 34.00 24.26 -36.12
C ALA A 38 35.15 24.91 -35.33
N SER A 39 36.33 24.28 -35.28
CA SER A 39 37.51 24.78 -34.57
C SER A 39 38.11 26.07 -35.16
N GLN A 40 37.85 26.38 -36.43
CA GLN A 40 38.26 27.63 -37.08
C GLN A 40 37.35 28.81 -36.70
N ILE A 41 36.11 28.53 -36.29
CA ILE A 41 35.11 29.54 -35.90
C ILE A 41 35.14 29.73 -34.39
N VAL A 42 35.23 28.63 -33.62
CA VAL A 42 35.07 28.60 -32.17
C VAL A 42 36.22 27.82 -31.51
N LYS A 43 36.91 28.41 -30.54
CA LYS A 43 37.94 27.71 -29.74
C LYS A 43 37.63 27.77 -28.25
N LEU A 44 37.86 26.66 -27.54
CA LEU A 44 37.68 26.57 -26.09
C LEU A 44 38.74 27.45 -25.38
N LYS A 45 38.31 28.48 -24.64
CA LYS A 45 39.20 29.33 -23.81
C LYS A 45 39.37 28.74 -22.41
N HIS A 46 38.30 28.22 -21.81
CA HIS A 46 38.34 27.58 -20.50
C HIS A 46 37.15 26.62 -20.33
N PHE A 47 37.37 25.50 -19.65
CA PHE A 47 36.31 24.60 -19.20
C PHE A 47 36.43 24.39 -17.69
N GLN A 48 35.36 24.69 -16.95
CA GLN A 48 35.26 24.40 -15.53
C GLN A 48 34.27 23.25 -15.32
N LYS A 49 34.82 22.04 -15.17
CA LYS A 49 34.09 20.86 -14.72
C LYS A 49 33.46 21.11 -13.35
N PHE A 50 32.27 20.56 -13.09
CA PHE A 50 31.73 20.49 -11.72
C PHE A 50 32.50 19.43 -10.92
N ALA A 51 32.64 19.66 -9.60
CA ALA A 51 33.22 18.65 -8.71
C ALA A 51 32.24 17.49 -8.48
N ASP A 52 31.00 17.83 -8.09
CA ASP A 52 29.97 16.88 -7.65
C ASP A 52 28.66 17.04 -8.42
N THR A 53 27.86 15.98 -8.42
CA THR A 53 26.47 16.00 -8.92
C THR A 53 25.59 16.99 -8.14
N THR A 54 25.90 17.27 -6.88
CA THR A 54 25.23 18.29 -6.04
C THR A 54 25.58 19.71 -6.48
N GLU A 55 26.84 19.98 -6.86
CA GLU A 55 27.26 21.26 -7.44
C GLU A 55 26.60 21.47 -8.82
N ALA A 56 26.52 20.42 -9.64
CA ALA A 56 25.84 20.45 -10.92
C ALA A 56 24.32 20.68 -10.80
N LEU A 57 23.66 20.04 -9.82
CA LEU A 57 22.23 20.25 -9.51
C LEU A 57 22.00 21.71 -9.06
N ALA A 58 22.79 22.20 -8.11
CA ALA A 58 22.70 23.58 -7.63
C ALA A 58 22.99 24.61 -8.74
N ALA A 59 23.89 24.28 -9.68
CA ALA A 59 24.15 25.11 -10.85
C ALA A 59 22.95 25.16 -11.80
N ILE A 60 22.37 24.02 -12.17
CA ILE A 60 21.20 23.96 -13.08
C ILE A 60 19.94 24.55 -12.45
N THR A 61 19.66 24.28 -11.17
CA THR A 61 18.54 24.95 -10.47
C THR A 61 18.76 26.46 -10.42
N GLY A 62 20.01 26.92 -10.23
CA GLY A 62 20.38 28.33 -10.37
C GLY A 62 20.06 28.89 -11.77
N VAL A 63 20.43 28.21 -12.85
CA VAL A 63 20.10 28.62 -14.23
C VAL A 63 18.58 28.70 -14.43
N ILE A 64 17.85 27.64 -14.07
CA ILE A 64 16.38 27.55 -14.23
C ILE A 64 15.64 28.66 -13.47
N GLU A 65 16.11 29.01 -12.26
CA GLU A 65 15.50 30.05 -11.44
C GLU A 65 15.97 31.48 -11.78
N GLY A 66 16.89 31.65 -12.75
CA GLY A 66 17.52 32.95 -13.02
C GLY A 66 18.36 33.43 -11.84
N LYS A 67 19.39 32.65 -11.46
CA LYS A 67 20.29 32.93 -10.34
C LYS A 67 21.71 32.50 -10.68
N MET A 68 22.64 33.46 -10.79
CA MET A 68 24.06 33.17 -11.02
C MET A 68 24.63 32.27 -9.92
N SER A 69 25.03 31.06 -10.30
CA SER A 69 25.53 30.02 -9.40
C SER A 69 26.97 30.29 -8.92
N LYS A 70 27.37 29.67 -7.80
CA LYS A 70 28.74 29.78 -7.26
C LYS A 70 29.83 29.35 -8.27
N PRO A 71 29.68 28.26 -9.06
CA PRO A 71 30.69 27.87 -10.05
C PRO A 71 30.79 28.87 -11.20
N LEU A 72 29.66 29.39 -11.69
CA LEU A 72 29.61 30.41 -12.75
C LEU A 72 30.28 31.73 -12.30
N LYS A 73 30.07 32.14 -11.04
CA LYS A 73 30.75 33.33 -10.48
C LYS A 73 32.26 33.13 -10.32
N LYS A 74 32.74 31.91 -10.05
CA LYS A 74 34.18 31.56 -10.07
C LYS A 74 34.75 31.60 -11.49
N LEU A 75 34.03 31.00 -12.46
CA LEU A 75 34.40 30.94 -13.86
C LEU A 75 34.62 32.34 -14.47
N LEU A 76 33.60 33.20 -14.39
CA LEU A 76 33.66 34.54 -15.01
C LEU A 76 34.75 35.42 -14.39
N LYS A 77 35.00 35.30 -13.07
CA LYS A 77 36.11 36.00 -12.40
C LYS A 77 37.51 35.49 -12.77
N LYS A 78 37.67 34.25 -13.22
CA LYS A 78 38.97 33.68 -13.63
C LYS A 78 39.42 34.09 -15.03
N VAL A 79 38.47 34.47 -15.89
CA VAL A 79 38.68 34.56 -17.35
C VAL A 79 38.76 36.02 -17.86
N ASP A 80 38.58 36.97 -16.93
CA ASP A 80 38.52 38.44 -17.07
C ASP A 80 37.79 38.91 -18.33
N VAL A 81 36.47 39.08 -18.19
CA VAL A 81 35.54 39.21 -19.32
C VAL A 81 35.38 40.68 -19.72
N GLN A 82 36.44 41.22 -20.32
CA GLN A 82 36.45 42.54 -20.97
C GLN A 82 35.80 42.51 -22.38
N GLU A 83 35.62 41.32 -22.96
CA GLU A 83 34.88 41.10 -24.21
C GLU A 83 33.37 40.91 -23.95
N THR A 84 32.54 41.23 -24.95
CA THR A 84 31.10 40.90 -24.94
C THR A 84 30.85 39.40 -24.74
N LEU A 85 29.83 39.07 -23.93
CA LEU A 85 29.49 37.70 -23.54
C LEU A 85 28.15 37.26 -24.15
N ALA A 86 28.20 36.28 -25.04
CA ALA A 86 27.03 35.66 -25.65
C ALA A 86 26.43 34.55 -24.77
N LEU A 87 25.11 34.58 -24.61
CA LEU A 87 24.32 33.72 -23.73
C LEU A 87 23.03 33.23 -24.42
N SER A 88 22.56 32.05 -24.00
CA SER A 88 21.30 31.46 -24.46
C SER A 88 20.06 32.11 -23.83
N ASP A 89 20.08 32.33 -22.51
CA ASP A 89 18.97 32.97 -21.77
C ASP A 89 19.28 34.44 -21.46
N ALA A 90 18.40 35.33 -21.96
CA ALA A 90 18.43 36.76 -21.69
C ALA A 90 18.24 37.09 -20.19
N LYS A 91 17.50 36.28 -19.43
CA LYS A 91 17.31 36.47 -17.98
C LYS A 91 18.65 36.34 -17.26
N LEU A 92 19.37 35.25 -17.52
CA LEU A 92 20.70 35.01 -16.96
C LEU A 92 21.69 36.12 -17.39
N GLY A 93 21.59 36.60 -18.63
CA GLY A 93 22.36 37.75 -19.13
C GLY A 93 22.13 39.04 -18.36
N ASN A 94 20.87 39.41 -18.08
CA ASN A 94 20.56 40.58 -17.26
C ASN A 94 21.19 40.47 -15.86
N ILE A 95 21.11 39.31 -15.23
CA ILE A 95 21.64 39.06 -13.89
C ILE A 95 23.18 39.05 -13.85
N ILE A 96 23.84 38.59 -14.92
CA ILE A 96 25.30 38.67 -15.06
C ILE A 96 25.72 40.13 -15.25
N LYS A 97 25.02 40.90 -16.10
CA LYS A 97 25.23 42.34 -16.28
C LYS A 97 25.09 43.09 -14.95
N GLU A 98 24.01 42.87 -14.19
CA GLU A 98 23.79 43.47 -12.87
C GLU A 98 24.89 43.18 -11.83
N LYS A 99 25.54 42.01 -11.91
CA LYS A 99 26.39 41.48 -10.82
C LYS A 99 27.89 41.44 -11.15
N LEU A 100 28.26 41.69 -12.40
CA LEU A 100 29.64 41.67 -12.89
C LEU A 100 29.93 42.78 -13.93
N ASP A 101 28.96 43.62 -14.29
CA ASP A 101 29.03 44.72 -15.28
C ASP A 101 29.51 44.30 -16.69
N VAL A 102 29.32 43.02 -17.04
CA VAL A 102 29.66 42.47 -18.35
C VAL A 102 28.55 42.76 -19.36
N GLN A 103 28.90 43.25 -20.55
CA GLN A 103 27.94 43.38 -21.65
C GLN A 103 27.52 42.01 -22.19
N CYS A 104 26.32 41.57 -21.81
CA CYS A 104 25.71 40.33 -22.25
C CYS A 104 24.86 40.50 -23.51
N VAL A 105 24.95 39.54 -24.43
CA VAL A 105 24.18 39.48 -25.68
C VAL A 105 23.44 38.15 -25.75
N ALA A 106 22.11 38.21 -25.82
CA ALA A 106 21.26 37.06 -26.12
C ALA A 106 20.43 37.38 -27.38
N SER A 107 20.57 36.58 -28.42
CA SER A 107 19.90 36.78 -29.71
C SER A 107 19.63 35.45 -30.41
N THR A 108 18.78 35.46 -31.45
CA THR A 108 18.52 34.27 -32.29
C THR A 108 19.80 33.73 -32.93
N ALA A 109 20.67 34.61 -33.43
CA ALA A 109 21.99 34.24 -33.98
C ALA A 109 22.91 33.57 -32.94
N VAL A 110 22.90 34.05 -31.68
CA VAL A 110 23.63 33.42 -30.58
C VAL A 110 23.06 32.05 -30.22
N ASN A 111 21.73 31.90 -30.25
CA ASN A 111 21.08 30.61 -29.98
C ASN A 111 21.40 29.55 -31.05
N GLU A 112 21.45 29.93 -32.33
CA GLU A 112 21.86 29.00 -33.40
C GLU A 112 23.36 28.66 -33.32
N LEU A 113 24.23 29.63 -32.98
CA LEU A 113 25.63 29.35 -32.66
C LEU A 113 25.78 28.36 -31.49
N ILE A 114 24.97 28.51 -30.43
CA ILE A 114 24.95 27.59 -29.28
C ILE A 114 24.39 26.21 -29.67
N ARG A 115 23.48 26.12 -30.65
CA ARG A 115 22.99 24.85 -31.23
C ARG A 115 24.09 24.14 -32.01
N CYS A 116 24.86 24.86 -32.84
CA CYS A 116 26.00 24.33 -33.59
C CYS A 116 27.17 23.90 -32.66
N ILE A 117 27.42 24.64 -31.57
CA ILE A 117 28.35 24.21 -30.51
C ILE A 117 27.82 22.95 -29.80
N ARG A 118 26.49 22.79 -29.65
CA ARG A 118 25.89 21.59 -29.02
C ARG A 118 26.05 20.34 -29.87
N SER A 119 25.80 20.40 -31.18
CA SER A 119 25.96 19.23 -32.07
C SER A 119 27.39 18.70 -32.06
N GLN A 120 28.39 19.59 -32.04
CA GLN A 120 29.81 19.22 -32.00
C GLN A 120 30.41 19.21 -30.57
N SER A 121 29.57 19.26 -29.52
CA SER A 121 30.03 19.46 -28.14
C SER A 121 30.96 18.35 -27.62
N ASP A 122 30.73 17.10 -28.05
CA ASP A 122 31.52 15.94 -27.61
C ASP A 122 32.93 15.92 -28.23
N SER A 123 33.25 16.74 -29.25
CA SER A 123 34.63 16.95 -29.74
C SER A 123 35.21 18.35 -29.44
N LEU A 124 34.37 19.34 -29.16
CA LEU A 124 34.81 20.69 -28.75
C LEU A 124 35.21 20.76 -27.26
N LEU A 125 34.78 19.79 -26.44
CA LEU A 125 35.12 19.67 -25.03
C LEU A 125 36.28 18.67 -24.83
N THR A 126 37.52 19.15 -24.94
CA THR A 126 38.72 18.32 -24.73
C THR A 126 38.82 17.81 -23.30
N GLY A 127 39.07 16.50 -23.13
CA GLY A 127 39.36 15.89 -21.82
C GLY A 127 38.17 15.26 -21.08
N LEU A 128 37.09 14.91 -21.79
CA LEU A 128 35.98 14.09 -21.28
C LEU A 128 35.61 13.01 -22.31
N GLU A 129 35.30 11.79 -21.87
CA GLU A 129 34.71 10.78 -22.75
C GLU A 129 33.21 11.01 -22.95
N ALA A 130 32.69 10.74 -24.15
CA ALA A 130 31.25 10.82 -24.44
C ALA A 130 30.40 9.91 -23.53
N LYS A 131 30.97 8.79 -23.06
CA LYS A 131 30.36 7.90 -22.05
C LYS A 131 30.16 8.61 -20.71
N ASP A 132 31.22 9.22 -20.17
CA ASP A 132 31.18 10.00 -18.93
C ASP A 132 30.19 11.16 -19.01
N VAL A 133 30.22 11.92 -20.11
CA VAL A 133 29.28 13.03 -20.32
C VAL A 133 27.84 12.52 -20.36
N THR A 134 27.59 11.35 -20.95
CA THR A 134 26.27 10.71 -20.99
C THR A 134 25.82 10.21 -19.60
N ALA A 135 26.73 9.63 -18.81
CA ALA A 135 26.45 9.25 -17.43
C ALA A 135 26.15 10.49 -16.54
N MET A 136 26.88 11.59 -16.72
CA MET A 136 26.62 12.86 -16.05
C MET A 136 25.27 13.47 -16.48
N ARG A 137 24.96 13.48 -17.79
CA ARG A 137 23.65 13.90 -18.34
C ARG A 137 22.51 13.11 -17.66
N LEU A 138 22.63 11.78 -17.55
CA LEU A 138 21.61 10.91 -16.95
C LEU A 138 21.47 11.11 -15.43
N GLY A 139 22.59 11.09 -14.69
CA GLY A 139 22.60 11.27 -13.24
C GLY A 139 22.02 12.63 -12.81
N LEU A 140 22.34 13.68 -13.57
CA LEU A 140 21.81 15.03 -13.36
C LEU A 140 20.32 15.13 -13.73
N ALA A 141 19.88 14.48 -14.82
CA ALA A 141 18.46 14.41 -15.18
C ALA A 141 17.63 13.70 -14.10
N HIS A 142 18.11 12.57 -13.57
CA HIS A 142 17.48 11.88 -12.43
C HIS A 142 17.45 12.77 -11.17
N SER A 143 18.53 13.48 -10.87
CA SER A 143 18.64 14.32 -9.67
C SER A 143 17.75 15.55 -9.73
N LEU A 144 17.70 16.23 -10.89
CA LEU A 144 16.79 17.34 -11.16
C LEU A 144 15.32 16.90 -11.12
N SER A 145 15.01 15.71 -11.64
CA SER A 145 13.66 15.13 -11.59
C SER A 145 13.24 14.87 -10.14
N ARG A 146 14.11 14.24 -9.33
CA ARG A 146 13.87 14.02 -7.89
C ARG A 146 13.69 15.33 -7.12
N TYR A 147 14.48 16.36 -7.43
CA TYR A 147 14.35 17.69 -6.81
C TYR A 147 13.02 18.37 -7.16
N LYS A 148 12.62 18.37 -8.44
CA LYS A 148 11.35 18.95 -8.89
C LYS A 148 10.12 18.20 -8.39
N LEU A 149 10.18 16.87 -8.36
CA LEU A 149 9.09 16.01 -7.86
C LEU A 149 9.00 15.99 -6.32
N LYS A 150 9.98 16.58 -5.60
CA LYS A 150 10.05 16.64 -4.13
C LYS A 150 9.59 15.35 -3.42
N PHE A 151 10.27 14.24 -3.73
CA PHE A 151 10.00 12.90 -3.16
C PHE A 151 8.68 12.27 -3.66
N SER A 152 8.71 11.00 -4.09
CA SER A 152 7.50 10.28 -4.54
C SER A 152 6.84 9.63 -3.31
N PRO A 153 5.55 9.93 -3.03
CA PRO A 153 4.84 9.33 -1.90
C PRO A 153 4.70 7.81 -2.06
N ASP A 154 4.63 7.32 -3.30
CA ASP A 154 4.55 5.89 -3.67
C ASP A 154 5.80 5.05 -3.24
N LYS A 155 6.83 5.70 -2.72
CA LYS A 155 8.00 5.04 -2.12
C LYS A 155 7.95 4.92 -0.59
N VAL A 156 7.05 5.67 0.06
CA VAL A 156 6.92 5.69 1.52
C VAL A 156 5.96 4.60 1.99
N ASP A 157 4.82 4.50 1.33
CA ASP A 157 3.83 3.44 1.55
C ASP A 157 4.35 2.06 1.13
N THR A 158 5.24 1.97 0.13
CA THR A 158 5.98 0.74 -0.19
C THR A 158 6.65 0.13 1.06
N MET A 159 7.18 0.94 1.99
CA MET A 159 7.76 0.42 3.24
C MET A 159 6.69 -0.13 4.20
N ILE A 160 5.49 0.44 4.20
CA ILE A 160 4.34 -0.04 4.99
C ILE A 160 3.88 -1.41 4.46
N VAL A 161 3.81 -1.57 3.13
CA VAL A 161 3.45 -2.83 2.47
C VAL A 161 4.42 -3.94 2.85
N GLN A 162 5.74 -3.71 2.80
CA GLN A 162 6.72 -4.72 3.19
C GLN A 162 6.66 -5.03 4.70
N ALA A 163 6.56 -4.01 5.55
CA ALA A 163 6.51 -4.20 7.00
C ALA A 163 5.29 -5.01 7.48
N VAL A 164 4.12 -4.82 6.87
CA VAL A 164 2.92 -5.59 7.26
C VAL A 164 2.91 -7.01 6.69
N CYS A 165 3.49 -7.24 5.50
CA CYS A 165 3.70 -8.60 4.99
C CYS A 165 4.66 -9.39 5.89
N LEU A 166 5.79 -8.78 6.29
CA LEU A 166 6.74 -9.37 7.22
C LEU A 166 6.09 -9.66 8.59
N LEU A 167 5.29 -8.74 9.14
CA LEU A 167 4.56 -8.96 10.39
C LEU A 167 3.58 -10.15 10.26
N ASP A 168 2.82 -10.23 9.16
CA ASP A 168 1.91 -11.34 8.87
C ASP A 168 2.66 -12.66 8.63
N GLU A 169 3.95 -12.65 8.25
CA GLU A 169 4.81 -13.82 8.09
C GLU A 169 5.40 -14.28 9.44
N LEU A 170 5.99 -13.36 10.21
CA LEU A 170 6.48 -13.59 11.57
C LEU A 170 5.38 -14.17 12.49
N ASP A 171 4.12 -13.72 12.36
CA ASP A 171 2.97 -14.30 13.09
C ASP A 171 2.78 -15.80 12.83
N LYS A 172 3.08 -16.29 11.61
CA LYS A 172 2.97 -17.71 11.27
C LYS A 172 4.20 -18.49 11.72
N GLU A 173 5.38 -17.93 11.52
CA GLU A 173 6.66 -18.58 11.85
C GLU A 173 6.82 -18.71 13.37
N LEU A 174 6.56 -17.65 14.15
CA LEU A 174 6.54 -17.68 15.62
C LEU A 174 5.61 -18.78 16.14
N ASN A 175 4.39 -18.89 15.60
CA ASN A 175 3.46 -19.95 15.99
C ASN A 175 4.01 -21.35 15.66
N ASN A 176 4.61 -21.55 14.49
CA ASN A 176 5.22 -22.83 14.11
C ASN A 176 6.42 -23.18 15.01
N TYR A 177 7.28 -22.22 15.33
CA TYR A 177 8.42 -22.42 16.21
C TYR A 177 7.98 -22.72 17.66
N VAL A 178 6.98 -22.04 18.20
CA VAL A 178 6.46 -22.36 19.54
C VAL A 178 5.80 -23.74 19.57
N MET A 179 5.01 -24.11 18.57
CA MET A 179 4.44 -25.47 18.51
C MET A 179 5.55 -26.53 18.43
N ARG A 180 6.61 -26.31 17.65
CA ARG A 180 7.79 -27.19 17.62
C ARG A 180 8.54 -27.22 18.95
N CYS A 181 8.65 -26.09 19.66
CA CYS A 181 9.24 -26.04 20.99
C CYS A 181 8.41 -26.83 22.03
N ARG A 182 7.07 -26.74 21.97
CA ARG A 182 6.14 -27.52 22.80
C ARG A 182 6.20 -29.02 22.50
N GLU A 183 6.35 -29.40 21.23
CA GLU A 183 6.56 -30.79 20.80
C GLU A 183 7.90 -31.34 21.32
N TRP A 184 8.99 -30.59 21.14
CA TRP A 184 10.35 -31.02 21.46
C TRP A 184 10.59 -31.12 22.98
N TYR A 185 10.24 -30.08 23.74
CA TYR A 185 10.35 -30.10 25.20
C TYR A 185 9.28 -30.99 25.86
N GLY A 186 8.15 -31.22 25.18
CA GLY A 186 7.08 -32.12 25.63
C GLY A 186 7.50 -33.59 25.76
N TRP A 187 8.65 -34.00 25.20
CA TRP A 187 9.24 -35.31 25.46
C TRP A 187 9.87 -35.41 26.87
N HIS A 188 10.48 -34.30 27.34
CA HIS A 188 11.09 -34.21 28.67
C HIS A 188 10.09 -33.83 29.79
N PHE A 189 9.09 -33.01 29.49
CA PHE A 189 8.10 -32.56 30.47
C PHE A 189 6.71 -32.33 29.81
N PRO A 190 5.95 -33.41 29.49
CA PRO A 190 4.69 -33.33 28.76
C PRO A 190 3.56 -32.58 29.50
N GLU A 191 3.61 -32.52 30.83
CA GLU A 191 2.62 -31.84 31.67
C GLU A 191 2.72 -30.32 31.56
N LEU A 192 3.93 -29.76 31.36
CA LEU A 192 4.14 -28.32 31.20
C LEU A 192 3.32 -27.72 30.05
N THR A 193 3.21 -28.46 28.93
CA THR A 193 2.43 -28.08 27.76
C THR A 193 0.91 -28.05 28.04
N LYS A 194 0.43 -28.76 29.07
CA LYS A 194 -0.98 -28.74 29.51
C LYS A 194 -1.25 -27.63 30.53
N ILE A 195 -0.27 -27.34 31.38
CA ILE A 195 -0.38 -26.33 32.46
C ILE A 195 -0.26 -24.92 31.89
N ILE A 196 0.76 -24.65 31.07
CA ILE A 196 1.01 -23.31 30.53
C ILE A 196 0.35 -23.17 29.15
N THR A 197 -0.80 -22.50 29.13
CA THR A 197 -1.58 -22.22 27.91
C THR A 197 -0.99 -21.11 27.06
N ASP A 198 -0.34 -20.09 27.66
CA ASP A 198 0.33 -19.04 26.89
C ASP A 198 1.64 -19.54 26.26
N ASN A 199 1.86 -19.10 25.02
CA ASN A 199 2.98 -19.50 24.18
C ASN A 199 4.29 -18.79 24.54
N ILE A 200 4.24 -17.53 24.99
CA ILE A 200 5.44 -16.76 25.33
C ILE A 200 5.90 -17.14 26.75
N ALA A 201 4.96 -17.26 27.70
CA ALA A 201 5.24 -17.74 29.05
C ALA A 201 5.84 -19.16 29.06
N PHE A 202 5.34 -20.07 28.20
CA PHE A 202 5.91 -21.42 28.05
C PHE A 202 7.39 -21.35 27.67
N VAL A 203 7.74 -20.61 26.62
CA VAL A 203 9.13 -20.48 26.12
C VAL A 203 10.04 -19.82 27.16
N LYS A 204 9.58 -18.77 27.84
CA LYS A 204 10.33 -18.15 28.94
C LYS A 204 10.57 -19.12 30.11
N THR A 205 9.58 -19.92 30.46
CA THR A 205 9.67 -20.92 31.54
C THR A 205 10.65 -22.02 31.19
N VAL A 206 10.61 -22.56 29.97
CA VAL A 206 11.59 -23.55 29.47
C VAL A 206 13.01 -22.98 29.49
N ASN A 207 13.21 -21.73 29.05
CA ASN A 207 14.55 -21.13 29.05
C ASN A 207 15.10 -20.89 30.48
N LYS A 208 14.27 -20.42 31.42
CA LYS A 208 14.70 -20.17 32.83
C LYS A 208 14.95 -21.48 33.59
N MET A 209 14.21 -22.55 33.30
CA MET A 209 14.29 -23.85 33.98
C MET A 209 15.40 -24.77 33.42
N GLY A 210 15.46 -24.92 32.10
CA GLY A 210 16.32 -25.92 31.43
C GLY A 210 15.88 -27.37 31.68
N VAL A 211 16.18 -27.91 32.86
CA VAL A 211 15.95 -29.32 33.23
C VAL A 211 14.83 -29.44 34.26
N ARG A 212 14.02 -30.51 34.19
CA ARG A 212 12.95 -30.80 35.17
C ARG A 212 13.40 -30.78 36.64
N THR A 213 14.64 -31.15 36.93
CA THR A 213 15.24 -31.16 38.29
C THR A 213 15.33 -29.77 38.89
N ASN A 214 15.61 -28.76 38.05
CA ASN A 214 15.88 -27.39 38.49
C ASN A 214 14.58 -26.63 38.81
N ALA A 215 13.41 -27.22 38.52
CA ALA A 215 12.11 -26.61 38.73
C ALA A 215 11.84 -26.22 40.19
N LEU A 216 12.45 -26.91 41.17
CA LEU A 216 12.30 -26.57 42.59
C LEU A 216 13.09 -25.32 42.97
N ASP A 217 14.37 -25.26 42.55
CA ASP A 217 15.29 -24.16 42.86
C ASP A 217 15.04 -22.88 42.05
N THR A 218 14.38 -23.01 40.88
CA THR A 218 14.08 -21.88 39.99
C THR A 218 12.82 -21.15 40.42
N ASP A 219 12.88 -19.83 40.55
CA ASP A 219 11.75 -18.92 40.74
C ASP A 219 11.12 -18.55 39.39
N PHE A 220 9.79 -18.61 39.25
CA PHE A 220 9.07 -18.26 38.01
C PHE A 220 8.17 -17.03 38.14
N SER A 221 8.23 -16.30 39.26
CA SER A 221 7.38 -15.14 39.59
C SER A 221 7.40 -14.02 38.54
N ASP A 222 8.50 -13.87 37.78
CA ASP A 222 8.62 -12.90 36.68
C ASP A 222 7.77 -13.25 35.43
N ILE A 223 7.30 -14.50 35.33
CA ILE A 223 6.77 -15.12 34.10
C ILE A 223 5.36 -15.69 34.32
N LEU A 224 5.10 -16.29 35.49
CA LEU A 224 3.88 -17.05 35.80
C LEU A 224 3.21 -16.52 37.07
N PRO A 225 1.87 -16.60 37.18
CA PRO A 225 1.18 -16.44 38.46
C PRO A 225 1.55 -17.57 39.44
N GLU A 226 1.56 -17.26 40.74
CA GLU A 226 1.89 -18.19 41.83
C GLU A 226 1.11 -19.52 41.75
N ASP A 227 -0.21 -19.47 41.47
CA ASP A 227 -1.07 -20.65 41.26
C ASP A 227 -0.54 -21.62 40.19
N VAL A 228 0.04 -21.06 39.11
CA VAL A 228 0.56 -21.81 37.96
C VAL A 228 1.97 -22.29 38.24
N GLU A 229 2.80 -21.49 38.91
CA GLU A 229 4.14 -21.89 39.36
C GLU A 229 4.07 -23.09 40.32
N GLU A 230 3.21 -23.05 41.34
CA GLU A 230 3.01 -24.19 42.23
C GLU A 230 2.57 -25.45 41.47
N ALA A 231 1.69 -25.31 40.48
CA ALA A 231 1.25 -26.42 39.64
C ALA A 231 2.41 -26.98 38.78
N VAL A 232 3.27 -26.13 38.23
CA VAL A 232 4.47 -26.54 37.48
C VAL A 232 5.46 -27.28 38.39
N LYS A 233 5.73 -26.80 39.61
CA LYS A 233 6.68 -27.44 40.53
C LYS A 233 6.19 -28.82 40.99
N LYS A 234 4.92 -28.92 41.39
CA LYS A 234 4.27 -30.21 41.75
C LYS A 234 4.20 -31.17 40.57
N ALA A 235 3.97 -30.66 39.35
CA ALA A 235 4.02 -31.48 38.14
C ALA A 235 5.44 -31.92 37.78
N ALA A 236 6.48 -31.12 38.06
CA ALA A 236 7.87 -31.51 37.81
C ALA A 236 8.26 -32.73 38.64
N GLU A 237 7.91 -32.77 39.93
CA GLU A 237 8.15 -33.93 40.81
C GLU A 237 7.48 -35.21 40.26
N ILE A 238 6.21 -35.12 39.83
CA ILE A 238 5.36 -36.28 39.47
C ILE A 238 5.48 -36.67 37.98
N SER A 239 6.04 -35.81 37.13
CA SER A 239 6.02 -35.93 35.66
C SER A 239 6.62 -37.23 35.13
N MET A 240 5.97 -37.77 34.09
CA MET A 240 6.34 -39.02 33.42
C MET A 240 7.28 -38.82 32.21
N GLY A 241 7.83 -37.62 32.00
CA GLY A 241 8.71 -37.32 30.88
C GLY A 241 10.10 -37.97 30.97
N THR A 242 10.77 -38.15 29.83
CA THR A 242 12.07 -38.82 29.77
C THR A 242 13.23 -37.87 30.07
N GLU A 243 14.25 -38.34 30.79
CA GLU A 243 15.52 -37.61 30.92
C GLU A 243 16.19 -37.46 29.54
N ILE A 244 16.79 -36.29 29.29
CA ILE A 244 17.46 -35.93 28.02
C ILE A 244 18.84 -35.36 28.33
N ALA A 245 19.76 -35.43 27.37
CA ALA A 245 21.14 -34.98 27.57
C ALA A 245 21.23 -33.44 27.59
N ASP A 246 22.18 -32.89 28.34
CA ASP A 246 22.40 -31.43 28.44
C ASP A 246 22.60 -30.77 27.07
N THR A 247 23.24 -31.48 26.13
CA THR A 247 23.42 -31.03 24.74
C THR A 247 22.09 -30.83 24.00
N ASP A 248 21.07 -31.62 24.30
CA ASP A 248 19.73 -31.49 23.69
C ASP A 248 18.95 -30.36 24.38
N ILE A 249 19.11 -30.20 25.70
CA ILE A 249 18.54 -29.09 26.48
C ILE A 249 19.08 -27.76 25.97
N ASP A 250 20.39 -27.65 25.74
CA ASP A 250 20.98 -26.42 25.22
C ASP A 250 20.50 -26.11 23.80
N ASN A 251 20.33 -27.12 22.93
CA ASN A 251 19.69 -26.90 21.62
C ASN A 251 18.24 -26.39 21.73
N ILE A 252 17.47 -26.87 22.72
CA ILE A 252 16.12 -26.36 23.02
C ILE A 252 16.17 -24.91 23.55
N LYS A 253 17.14 -24.55 24.41
CA LYS A 253 17.33 -23.17 24.89
C LYS A 253 17.64 -22.21 23.75
N HIS A 254 18.54 -22.56 22.83
CA HIS A 254 18.84 -21.72 21.65
C HIS A 254 17.58 -21.48 20.79
N LEU A 255 16.69 -22.49 20.65
CA LEU A 255 15.39 -22.29 19.99
C LEU A 255 14.47 -21.35 20.80
N CYS A 256 14.48 -21.45 22.14
CA CYS A 256 13.73 -20.54 23.00
C CYS A 256 14.21 -19.09 22.88
N GLU A 257 15.53 -18.86 22.86
CA GLU A 257 16.14 -17.55 22.67
C GLU A 257 15.76 -16.95 21.31
N GLN A 258 15.84 -17.73 20.22
CA GLN A 258 15.41 -17.30 18.89
C GLN A 258 13.92 -16.91 18.85
N ILE A 259 13.04 -17.66 19.52
CA ILE A 259 11.62 -17.31 19.61
C ILE A 259 11.41 -16.00 20.40
N LEU A 260 12.20 -15.75 21.45
CA LEU A 260 12.14 -14.50 22.22
C LEU A 260 12.65 -13.31 21.39
N GLU A 261 13.78 -13.44 20.69
CA GLU A 261 14.31 -12.41 19.78
C GLU A 261 13.28 -12.07 18.68
N ILE A 262 12.68 -13.08 18.04
CA ILE A 262 11.61 -12.91 17.04
C ILE A 262 10.39 -12.20 17.65
N THR A 263 10.03 -12.51 18.89
CA THR A 263 8.91 -11.88 19.61
C THR A 263 9.18 -10.40 19.90
N GLU A 264 10.40 -10.05 20.29
CA GLU A 264 10.81 -8.66 20.52
C GLU A 264 10.92 -7.88 19.21
N TYR A 265 11.54 -8.45 18.17
CA TYR A 265 11.61 -7.85 16.84
C TYR A 265 10.21 -7.59 16.26
N ARG A 266 9.27 -8.53 16.44
CA ARG A 266 7.85 -8.36 16.08
C ARG A 266 7.21 -7.17 16.81
N ALA A 267 7.52 -6.96 18.09
CA ALA A 267 7.01 -5.82 18.85
C ALA A 267 7.58 -4.49 18.32
N GLN A 268 8.90 -4.44 18.08
CA GLN A 268 9.59 -3.28 17.47
C GLN A 268 9.04 -2.96 16.07
N LEU A 269 8.79 -3.98 15.24
CA LEU A 269 8.22 -3.83 13.90
C LEU A 269 6.78 -3.30 13.94
N SER A 270 5.98 -3.70 14.94
CA SER A 270 4.63 -3.18 15.17
C SER A 270 4.64 -1.70 15.57
N GLU A 271 5.57 -1.30 16.45
CA GLU A 271 5.75 0.12 16.81
C GLU A 271 6.27 0.95 15.62
N TYR A 272 7.24 0.44 14.86
CA TYR A 272 7.70 1.05 13.62
C TYR A 272 6.55 1.25 12.62
N LEU A 273 5.71 0.22 12.44
CA LEU A 273 4.54 0.28 11.55
C LEU A 273 3.54 1.34 12.00
N LYS A 274 3.25 1.44 13.30
CA LYS A 274 2.39 2.47 13.90
C LYS A 274 2.94 3.88 13.67
N ASN A 275 4.22 4.10 13.98
CA ASN A 275 4.88 5.41 13.82
C ASN A 275 4.96 5.82 12.34
N ARG A 276 5.20 4.86 11.43
CA ARG A 276 5.16 5.09 9.97
C ARG A 276 3.75 5.37 9.47
N MET A 277 2.74 4.66 9.96
CA MET A 277 1.33 4.86 9.56
C MET A 277 0.83 6.25 9.97
N ALA A 278 1.11 6.67 11.21
CA ALA A 278 0.75 7.99 11.71
C ALA A 278 1.36 9.15 10.88
N ALA A 279 2.52 8.92 10.26
CA ALA A 279 3.20 9.88 9.39
C ALA A 279 2.76 9.83 7.91
N VAL A 280 2.00 8.82 7.48
CA VAL A 280 1.66 8.58 6.05
C VAL A 280 0.14 8.58 5.79
N ALA A 281 -0.66 8.05 6.70
CA ALA A 281 -2.12 8.03 6.59
C ALA A 281 -2.81 8.22 7.95
N PRO A 282 -2.65 9.42 8.57
CA PRO A 282 -3.16 9.69 9.92
C PRO A 282 -4.69 9.60 10.02
N ASN A 283 -5.44 10.01 8.99
CA ASN A 283 -6.90 9.96 9.05
C ASN A 283 -7.43 8.52 8.89
N LEU A 284 -6.78 7.69 8.06
CA LEU A 284 -7.06 6.26 7.94
C LEU A 284 -6.72 5.50 9.23
N SER A 285 -5.58 5.79 9.86
CA SER A 285 -5.17 5.24 11.17
C SER A 285 -6.24 5.46 12.23
N VAL A 286 -6.67 6.71 12.45
CA VAL A 286 -7.66 7.05 13.49
C VAL A 286 -9.01 6.34 13.26
N LEU A 287 -9.42 6.13 12.01
CA LEU A 287 -10.69 5.47 11.67
C LEU A 287 -10.66 3.95 11.81
N VAL A 288 -9.58 3.29 11.39
CA VAL A 288 -9.56 1.83 11.18
C VAL A 288 -8.57 1.09 12.12
N GLY A 289 -7.55 1.79 12.61
CA GLY A 289 -6.42 1.24 13.38
C GLY A 289 -5.24 0.85 12.49
N ASP A 290 -4.01 1.08 12.96
CA ASP A 290 -2.79 1.08 12.13
C ASP A 290 -2.56 -0.24 11.37
N ILE A 291 -2.65 -1.37 12.05
CA ILE A 291 -2.43 -2.71 11.46
C ILE A 291 -3.47 -3.01 10.36
N VAL A 292 -4.72 -2.62 10.57
CA VAL A 292 -5.80 -2.85 9.59
C VAL A 292 -5.67 -1.88 8.42
N GLY A 293 -5.27 -0.63 8.66
CA GLY A 293 -4.90 0.34 7.63
C GLY A 293 -3.73 -0.17 6.76
N ALA A 294 -2.69 -0.72 7.38
CA ALA A 294 -1.55 -1.32 6.68
C ALA A 294 -1.96 -2.50 5.80
N ARG A 295 -2.79 -3.43 6.31
CA ARG A 295 -3.31 -4.55 5.51
C ARG A 295 -4.20 -4.08 4.35
N LEU A 296 -4.96 -2.99 4.49
CA LEU A 296 -5.73 -2.40 3.39
C LEU A 296 -4.82 -1.77 2.31
N ILE A 297 -3.76 -1.08 2.71
CA ILE A 297 -2.76 -0.50 1.78
C ILE A 297 -2.01 -1.62 1.05
N SER A 298 -1.57 -2.66 1.77
CA SER A 298 -0.90 -3.83 1.18
C SER A 298 -1.79 -4.56 0.16
N HIS A 299 -3.06 -4.81 0.48
CA HIS A 299 -3.99 -5.45 -0.46
C HIS A 299 -4.31 -4.58 -1.70
N ALA A 300 -4.15 -3.26 -1.61
CA ALA A 300 -4.27 -2.34 -2.76
C ALA A 300 -2.93 -2.09 -3.49
N GLY A 301 -1.81 -2.59 -2.97
CA GLY A 301 -0.45 -2.38 -3.46
C GLY A 301 0.16 -1.01 -3.18
N SER A 302 -0.66 0.04 -3.04
CA SER A 302 -0.23 1.39 -2.62
C SER A 302 -1.40 2.20 -2.04
N LEU A 303 -1.08 3.23 -1.23
CA LEU A 303 -2.05 4.18 -0.67
C LEU A 303 -2.77 4.94 -1.81
N MET A 304 -2.03 5.33 -2.84
CA MET A 304 -2.56 5.96 -4.04
C MET A 304 -3.54 5.06 -4.82
N ASN A 305 -3.36 3.74 -4.78
CA ASN A 305 -4.31 2.79 -5.37
C ASN A 305 -5.54 2.55 -4.48
N LEU A 306 -5.35 2.49 -3.16
CA LEU A 306 -6.45 2.40 -2.19
C LEU A 306 -7.39 3.63 -2.30
N ALA A 307 -6.82 4.83 -2.47
CA ALA A 307 -7.58 6.06 -2.69
C ALA A 307 -8.47 6.02 -3.96
N LYS A 308 -8.01 5.37 -5.04
CA LYS A 308 -8.78 5.19 -6.28
C LYS A 308 -9.94 4.22 -6.12
N HIS A 309 -9.89 3.29 -5.17
CA HIS A 309 -10.97 2.31 -4.96
C HIS A 309 -12.28 2.99 -4.48
N PRO A 310 -13.45 2.46 -4.86
CA PRO A 310 -14.73 2.89 -4.31
C PRO A 310 -14.94 2.28 -2.91
N ALA A 311 -15.72 2.94 -2.07
CA ALA A 311 -16.04 2.49 -0.71
C ALA A 311 -16.64 1.07 -0.64
N SER A 312 -17.35 0.65 -1.69
CA SER A 312 -17.89 -0.71 -1.83
C SER A 312 -16.80 -1.78 -1.98
N THR A 313 -15.72 -1.50 -2.71
CA THR A 313 -14.55 -2.38 -2.80
C THR A 313 -13.80 -2.38 -1.48
N VAL A 314 -13.54 -1.19 -0.91
CA VAL A 314 -12.87 -1.03 0.39
C VAL A 314 -13.57 -1.82 1.50
N GLN A 315 -14.90 -1.91 1.49
CA GLN A 315 -15.69 -2.74 2.42
C GLN A 315 -15.33 -4.24 2.37
N ILE A 316 -14.92 -4.77 1.21
CA ILE A 316 -14.81 -6.21 0.92
C ILE A 316 -13.41 -6.70 0.50
N LEU A 317 -12.39 -5.82 0.52
CA LEU A 317 -10.97 -6.20 0.32
C LEU A 317 -10.59 -7.39 1.23
N GLY A 318 -9.88 -8.38 0.67
CA GLY A 318 -9.57 -9.65 1.34
C GLY A 318 -10.67 -10.71 1.31
N ALA A 319 -11.94 -10.36 1.05
CA ALA A 319 -13.04 -11.34 0.92
C ALA A 319 -13.26 -11.82 -0.53
N GLU A 320 -12.38 -11.46 -1.46
CA GLU A 320 -12.56 -11.59 -2.91
C GLU A 320 -12.81 -13.04 -3.38
N LYS A 321 -12.09 -14.02 -2.82
CA LYS A 321 -12.30 -15.45 -3.12
C LYS A 321 -13.70 -15.94 -2.72
N ALA A 322 -14.32 -15.33 -1.72
CA ALA A 322 -15.72 -15.59 -1.36
C ALA A 322 -16.70 -14.78 -2.22
N LEU A 323 -16.39 -13.53 -2.53
CA LEU A 323 -17.17 -12.66 -3.41
C LEU A 323 -17.33 -13.25 -4.81
N PHE A 324 -16.23 -13.59 -5.48
CA PHE A 324 -16.26 -14.16 -6.83
C PHE A 324 -16.89 -15.55 -6.88
N ARG A 325 -16.80 -16.33 -5.79
CA ARG A 325 -17.55 -17.59 -5.66
C ARG A 325 -19.05 -17.33 -5.61
N ALA A 326 -19.49 -16.46 -4.70
CA ALA A 326 -20.90 -16.11 -4.53
C ALA A 326 -21.52 -15.52 -5.80
N LEU A 327 -20.82 -14.60 -6.49
CA LEU A 327 -21.27 -14.03 -7.76
C LEU A 327 -21.42 -15.09 -8.86
N LYS A 328 -20.48 -16.03 -8.98
CA LYS A 328 -20.56 -17.15 -9.95
C LYS A 328 -21.72 -18.10 -9.64
N THR A 329 -22.00 -18.39 -8.37
CA THR A 329 -23.09 -19.29 -7.96
C THR A 329 -24.42 -18.57 -7.69
N LYS A 330 -24.53 -17.27 -7.96
CA LYS A 330 -25.68 -16.40 -7.62
C LYS A 330 -26.13 -16.50 -6.16
N HIS A 331 -25.19 -16.69 -5.24
CA HIS A 331 -25.41 -16.78 -3.80
C HIS A 331 -25.18 -15.41 -3.11
N ASP A 332 -25.67 -15.26 -1.88
CA ASP A 332 -25.36 -14.13 -0.99
C ASP A 332 -23.85 -13.84 -0.94
N THR A 333 -23.49 -12.56 -1.13
CA THR A 333 -22.12 -12.06 -1.13
C THR A 333 -21.61 -11.73 0.29
N PRO A 334 -20.27 -11.77 0.51
CA PRO A 334 -19.69 -11.42 1.81
C PRO A 334 -19.96 -9.96 2.19
N LYS A 335 -20.31 -9.73 3.45
CA LYS A 335 -20.75 -8.42 3.98
C LYS A 335 -19.60 -7.51 4.42
N TYR A 336 -18.39 -8.05 4.52
CA TYR A 336 -17.16 -7.37 4.96
C TYR A 336 -15.94 -8.22 4.57
N GLY A 337 -14.79 -7.56 4.45
CA GLY A 337 -13.46 -8.18 4.36
C GLY A 337 -12.57 -7.78 5.54
N LEU A 338 -11.32 -7.38 5.28
CA LEU A 338 -10.31 -6.99 6.28
C LEU A 338 -10.84 -5.98 7.33
N ILE A 339 -11.73 -5.08 6.93
CA ILE A 339 -12.39 -4.08 7.80
C ILE A 339 -13.19 -4.70 8.96
N TYR A 340 -13.51 -6.00 8.92
CA TYR A 340 -14.12 -6.71 10.06
C TYR A 340 -13.28 -6.64 11.35
N HIS A 341 -11.95 -6.57 11.23
CA HIS A 341 -11.02 -6.53 12.35
C HIS A 341 -10.79 -5.11 12.90
N ALA A 342 -11.37 -4.07 12.29
CA ALA A 342 -11.30 -2.71 12.80
C ALA A 342 -12.14 -2.57 14.08
N GLN A 343 -11.59 -1.94 15.13
CA GLN A 343 -12.22 -1.81 16.45
C GLN A 343 -13.69 -1.33 16.40
N PHE A 344 -13.97 -0.31 15.58
CA PHE A 344 -15.33 0.22 15.40
C PHE A 344 -16.35 -0.84 14.90
N VAL A 345 -15.91 -1.82 14.11
CA VAL A 345 -16.76 -2.91 13.60
C VAL A 345 -16.80 -4.10 14.55
N THR A 346 -15.75 -4.33 15.35
CA THR A 346 -15.76 -5.41 16.36
C THR A 346 -16.70 -5.10 17.52
N HIS A 347 -16.74 -3.84 17.99
CA HIS A 347 -17.66 -3.38 19.04
C HIS A 347 -19.14 -3.40 18.64
N ALA A 348 -19.45 -3.14 17.36
CA ALA A 348 -20.83 -3.10 16.88
C ALA A 348 -21.54 -4.46 17.05
N SER A 349 -22.78 -4.45 17.54
CA SER A 349 -23.61 -5.64 17.70
C SER A 349 -23.75 -6.44 16.40
N SER A 350 -23.80 -7.78 16.49
CA SER A 350 -23.70 -8.69 15.33
C SER A 350 -24.67 -8.36 14.17
N LYS A 351 -25.92 -7.98 14.50
CA LYS A 351 -26.95 -7.56 13.51
C LYS A 351 -26.60 -6.25 12.78
N LEU A 352 -25.77 -5.40 13.37
CA LEU A 352 -25.36 -4.10 12.85
C LEU A 352 -23.97 -4.09 12.20
N LYS A 353 -23.10 -5.09 12.43
CA LYS A 353 -21.73 -5.13 11.86
C LYS A 353 -21.69 -4.88 10.35
N GLY A 354 -22.65 -5.41 9.58
CA GLY A 354 -22.76 -5.15 8.13
C GLY A 354 -23.15 -3.70 7.76
N LYS A 355 -23.86 -2.98 8.64
CA LYS A 355 -24.11 -1.54 8.50
C LYS A 355 -22.88 -0.73 8.94
N ALA A 356 -22.29 -1.07 10.08
CA ALA A 356 -21.08 -0.44 10.62
C ALA A 356 -19.91 -0.49 9.63
N SER A 357 -19.62 -1.67 9.07
CA SER A 357 -18.58 -1.87 8.07
C SER A 357 -18.78 -1.00 6.82
N ARG A 358 -20.02 -0.87 6.30
CA ARG A 358 -20.33 0.02 5.17
C ARG A 358 -20.14 1.50 5.51
N MET A 359 -20.58 1.93 6.69
CA MET A 359 -20.38 3.32 7.13
C MET A 359 -18.88 3.64 7.31
N LEU A 360 -18.13 2.73 7.95
CA LEU A 360 -16.69 2.87 8.13
C LEU A 360 -15.96 2.87 6.78
N ALA A 361 -16.21 1.92 5.88
CA ALA A 361 -15.59 1.87 4.56
C ALA A 361 -15.85 3.14 3.73
N THR A 362 -17.04 3.75 3.89
CA THR A 362 -17.39 5.03 3.25
C THR A 362 -16.54 6.18 3.79
N LYS A 363 -16.27 6.23 5.09
CA LYS A 363 -15.42 7.27 5.69
C LYS A 363 -13.93 7.00 5.53
N ALA A 364 -13.50 5.75 5.60
CA ALA A 364 -12.13 5.32 5.34
C ALA A 364 -11.71 5.61 3.88
N ALA A 365 -12.59 5.39 2.90
CA ALA A 365 -12.32 5.75 1.51
C ALA A 365 -12.25 7.28 1.26
N LEU A 366 -12.92 8.10 2.08
CA LEU A 366 -12.77 9.56 2.05
C LEU A 366 -11.46 9.99 2.73
N ALA A 367 -11.18 9.47 3.93
CA ALA A 367 -9.94 9.74 4.65
C ALA A 367 -8.70 9.35 3.86
N CYS A 368 -8.68 8.14 3.28
CA CYS A 368 -7.59 7.66 2.43
C CYS A 368 -7.34 8.54 1.19
N ARG A 369 -8.36 9.25 0.68
CA ARG A 369 -8.18 10.20 -0.44
C ARG A 369 -7.56 11.52 0.03
N VAL A 370 -7.90 11.98 1.23
CA VAL A 370 -7.27 13.16 1.85
C VAL A 370 -5.84 12.85 2.28
N ASP A 371 -5.59 11.68 2.87
CA ASP A 371 -4.23 11.21 3.20
C ASP A 371 -3.35 11.01 1.95
N ALA A 372 -3.92 10.66 0.79
CA ALA A 372 -3.16 10.40 -0.45
C ALA A 372 -3.03 11.59 -1.42
N LEU A 373 -3.89 12.61 -1.32
CA LEU A 373 -3.98 13.73 -2.27
C LEU A 373 -4.05 15.11 -1.60
N GLY A 374 -4.20 15.18 -0.28
CA GLY A 374 -4.16 16.43 0.47
C GLY A 374 -2.74 16.99 0.53
N GLU A 375 -2.62 18.31 0.60
CA GLU A 375 -1.33 18.95 0.78
C GLU A 375 -0.84 18.78 2.23
N GLU A 376 0.48 18.88 2.45
CA GLU A 376 1.16 18.60 3.72
C GLU A 376 0.64 19.44 4.92
N ALA A 377 -0.01 20.58 4.63
CA ALA A 377 -0.69 21.43 5.62
C ALA A 377 -2.10 20.94 6.02
N GLU A 378 -2.79 20.17 5.18
CA GLU A 378 -4.11 19.58 5.48
C GLU A 378 -4.01 18.15 6.05
N ALA A 379 -2.84 17.51 5.98
CA ALA A 379 -2.53 16.16 6.46
C ALA A 379 -2.64 15.95 7.99
N SER A 380 -3.41 16.79 8.69
CA SER A 380 -3.74 16.61 10.10
C SER A 380 -4.82 15.53 10.29
N ALA A 381 -4.80 14.84 11.44
CA ALA A 381 -5.75 13.79 11.79
C ALA A 381 -7.19 14.28 12.09
N GLN A 382 -7.48 15.57 11.91
CA GLN A 382 -8.73 16.21 12.33
C GLN A 382 -9.96 15.60 11.63
N LEU A 383 -9.84 15.30 10.32
CA LEU A 383 -10.92 14.70 9.54
C LEU A 383 -11.24 13.28 10.05
N GLY A 384 -10.22 12.49 10.37
CA GLY A 384 -10.33 11.16 10.96
C GLY A 384 -11.04 11.17 12.31
N VAL A 385 -10.65 12.09 13.20
CA VAL A 385 -11.30 12.29 14.52
C VAL A 385 -12.76 12.70 14.37
N GLU A 386 -13.05 13.70 13.53
CA GLU A 386 -14.41 14.20 13.31
C GLU A 386 -15.33 13.15 12.66
N HIS A 387 -14.79 12.38 11.70
CA HIS A 387 -15.49 11.26 11.10
C HIS A 387 -15.67 10.09 12.06
N ARG A 388 -14.72 9.80 12.95
CA ARG A 388 -14.85 8.78 13.98
C ARG A 388 -15.96 9.14 14.98
N ALA A 389 -15.97 10.36 15.51
CA ALA A 389 -17.01 10.83 16.41
C ALA A 389 -18.41 10.74 15.77
N ARG A 390 -18.55 11.12 14.49
CA ARG A 390 -19.79 10.98 13.71
C ARG A 390 -20.20 9.51 13.50
N LEU A 391 -19.25 8.59 13.31
CA LEU A 391 -19.50 7.17 13.18
C LEU A 391 -19.96 6.54 14.51
N GLU A 392 -19.29 6.87 15.62
CA GLU A 392 -19.61 6.35 16.96
C GLU A 392 -20.98 6.86 17.45
N ALA A 393 -21.28 8.15 17.28
CA ALA A 393 -22.61 8.69 17.58
C ALA A 393 -23.71 8.01 16.75
N ARG A 394 -23.44 7.72 15.47
CA ARG A 394 -24.39 7.03 14.59
C ARG A 394 -24.51 5.53 14.89
N LEU A 395 -23.47 4.89 15.43
CA LEU A 395 -23.55 3.52 15.91
C LEU A 395 -24.42 3.42 17.17
N ARG A 396 -24.19 4.29 18.16
CA ARG A 396 -25.02 4.38 19.38
C ARG A 396 -26.51 4.57 19.05
N ALA A 397 -26.84 5.53 18.18
CA ALA A 397 -28.23 5.75 17.73
C ALA A 397 -28.87 4.57 16.94
N LEU A 398 -28.07 3.62 16.44
CA LEU A 398 -28.56 2.37 15.85
C LEU A 398 -28.71 1.24 16.89
N GLU A 399 -27.93 1.27 17.97
CA GLU A 399 -27.89 0.27 19.06
C GLU A 399 -28.90 0.56 20.17
N GLU A 400 -29.12 1.83 20.50
CA GLU A 400 -30.23 2.36 21.30
C GLU A 400 -31.61 2.05 20.69
N GLY A 401 -31.64 1.45 19.49
CA GLY A 401 -32.86 0.99 18.85
C GLY A 401 -33.59 2.13 18.15
N GLY A 402 -32.96 2.70 17.13
CA GLY A 402 -33.49 3.72 16.21
C GLY A 402 -34.74 3.36 15.40
N SER A 403 -35.69 2.63 16.01
CA SER A 403 -37.09 3.01 15.88
C SER A 403 -37.26 4.41 16.48
N MET A 404 -36.96 5.42 15.66
CA MET A 404 -37.63 6.70 15.82
C MET A 404 -39.13 6.44 15.60
N ARG A 405 -39.80 6.07 16.68
CA ARG A 405 -41.21 6.38 16.87
C ARG A 405 -41.30 7.90 16.77
N ILE A 406 -41.60 8.39 15.56
CA ILE A 406 -42.17 9.73 15.36
C ILE A 406 -43.21 9.90 16.46
N SER A 407 -43.03 10.92 17.29
CA SER A 407 -43.51 10.90 18.67
C SER A 407 -45.00 10.58 18.74
N GLY A 408 -45.39 9.67 19.65
CA GLY A 408 -46.73 9.11 19.73
C GLY A 408 -47.86 10.13 19.96
N SER A 409 -47.51 11.39 20.24
CA SER A 409 -48.43 12.54 20.28
C SER A 409 -49.02 12.91 18.90
N GLY A 410 -48.42 12.44 17.79
CA GLY A 410 -48.99 12.59 16.43
C GLY A 410 -50.35 11.90 16.22
N LYS A 411 -50.81 11.08 17.18
CA LYS A 411 -52.17 10.51 17.20
C LYS A 411 -53.21 11.35 17.96
N LYS A 412 -52.87 12.55 18.45
CA LYS A 412 -53.87 13.54 18.88
C LYS A 412 -54.49 14.26 17.67
N SER A 413 -55.38 13.53 16.98
CA SER A 413 -56.53 14.07 16.25
C SER A 413 -56.33 15.40 15.48
N ALA A 414 -55.34 15.47 14.58
CA ALA A 414 -55.40 16.41 13.47
C ALA A 414 -56.51 15.94 12.51
N LYS A 415 -57.75 16.39 12.75
CA LYS A 415 -58.84 16.25 11.77
C LYS A 415 -58.49 17.10 10.56
N PHE A 416 -57.93 16.47 9.52
CA PHE A 416 -58.03 17.00 8.17
C PHE A 416 -59.50 16.85 7.74
N ASP A 417 -60.28 17.92 7.90
CA ASP A 417 -61.58 18.00 7.24
C ASP A 417 -61.33 17.96 5.72
N SER A 418 -62.03 17.05 5.03
CA SER A 418 -61.81 16.83 3.61
C SER A 418 -62.31 18.04 2.82
N TYR A 419 -61.40 18.81 2.21
CA TYR A 419 -61.74 19.94 1.37
C TYR A 419 -62.48 19.48 0.09
N GLN A 420 -63.80 19.33 0.20
CA GLN A 420 -64.67 19.01 -0.93
C GLN A 420 -64.90 20.28 -1.76
N ASN A 421 -64.04 20.48 -2.76
CA ASN A 421 -64.25 21.50 -3.77
C ASN A 421 -65.50 21.16 -4.59
N LYS A 422 -66.61 21.88 -4.34
CA LYS A 422 -67.87 21.71 -5.07
C LYS A 422 -67.77 22.38 -6.44
N SER A 423 -67.24 21.66 -7.43
CA SER A 423 -67.33 22.08 -8.83
C SER A 423 -68.78 21.99 -9.33
N GLU A 424 -69.41 23.13 -9.59
CA GLU A 424 -70.72 23.19 -10.24
C GLU A 424 -70.61 22.83 -11.73
N ILE A 425 -70.60 21.53 -12.03
CA ILE A 425 -70.60 21.02 -13.40
C ILE A 425 -72.00 21.23 -14.02
N LYS A 426 -72.15 22.29 -14.81
CA LYS A 426 -73.34 22.52 -15.64
C LYS A 426 -73.37 21.49 -16.77
N GLN A 427 -74.12 20.41 -16.57
CA GLN A 427 -74.25 19.30 -17.51
C GLN A 427 -75.45 19.53 -18.46
N TYR A 428 -75.28 19.26 -19.75
CA TYR A 428 -76.34 19.46 -20.75
C TYR A 428 -77.49 18.44 -20.55
N PRO A 429 -78.75 18.87 -20.49
CA PRO A 429 -79.88 17.98 -20.26
C PRO A 429 -80.26 17.22 -21.54
N ALA A 430 -79.62 16.08 -21.78
CA ALA A 430 -79.92 15.20 -22.93
C ALA A 430 -81.40 14.74 -23.01
N ALA A 431 -82.16 14.84 -21.92
CA ALA A 431 -83.62 14.63 -21.91
C ALA A 431 -84.42 15.65 -22.75
N ALA A 432 -83.82 16.78 -23.16
CA ALA A 432 -84.40 17.71 -24.12
C ALA A 432 -84.26 17.24 -25.58
N ASP A 433 -83.44 16.21 -25.82
CA ASP A 433 -83.04 15.71 -27.15
C ASP A 433 -83.55 14.27 -27.37
N SER A 434 -84.79 14.00 -26.96
CA SER A 434 -85.40 12.67 -26.99
C SER A 434 -86.91 12.74 -27.23
N THR A 435 -87.31 12.58 -28.49
CA THR A 435 -88.68 12.76 -29.00
C THR A 435 -89.57 11.51 -28.90
N ILE A 436 -89.31 10.60 -27.96
CA ILE A 436 -90.05 9.34 -27.78
C ILE A 436 -90.66 9.30 -26.36
N PRO A 437 -91.99 9.15 -26.20
CA PRO A 437 -92.67 9.34 -24.92
C PRO A 437 -92.48 8.19 -23.93
N SER A 438 -92.46 8.54 -22.64
CA SER A 438 -92.18 7.62 -21.52
C SER A 438 -93.34 6.69 -21.14
N SER A 439 -93.03 5.49 -20.64
CA SER A 439 -94.01 4.55 -20.07
C SER A 439 -93.66 4.12 -18.63
N VAL A 440 -94.44 4.65 -17.68
CA VAL A 440 -94.86 4.06 -16.39
C VAL A 440 -93.78 3.65 -15.37
N LYS A 441 -93.68 4.45 -14.30
CA LYS A 441 -93.04 4.11 -13.01
C LYS A 441 -93.77 2.95 -12.28
N ARG A 442 -93.06 2.25 -11.40
CA ARG A 442 -93.65 1.67 -10.17
C ARG A 442 -92.68 1.77 -8.98
N LYS A 443 -93.21 1.87 -7.75
CA LYS A 443 -92.47 2.03 -6.48
C LYS A 443 -92.52 0.74 -5.66
N MET A 444 -91.49 0.49 -4.84
CA MET A 444 -91.50 0.17 -3.38
C MET A 444 -90.09 0.55 -2.85
N ALA A 445 -89.82 1.07 -1.64
CA ALA A 445 -90.42 1.03 -0.29
C ALA A 445 -89.76 -0.01 0.66
N ASP A 446 -89.61 0.38 1.93
CA ASP A 446 -88.70 -0.13 2.98
C ASP A 446 -88.75 -1.64 3.35
N GLY A 447 -87.71 -2.11 4.07
CA GLY A 447 -87.67 -3.41 4.76
C GLY A 447 -86.31 -3.74 5.39
N GLU A 448 -86.30 -4.25 6.63
CA GLU A 448 -85.11 -4.40 7.50
C GLU A 448 -84.25 -5.68 7.29
N GLU A 449 -83.04 -5.62 7.87
CA GLU A 449 -82.11 -6.67 8.34
C GLU A 449 -81.89 -8.02 7.59
N GLY A 450 -80.60 -8.42 7.48
CA GLY A 450 -80.23 -9.84 7.63
C GLY A 450 -79.08 -10.40 6.77
N PHE A 451 -78.00 -10.83 7.45
CA PHE A 451 -77.04 -11.88 7.04
C PHE A 451 -76.09 -11.63 5.82
N PRO A 452 -74.97 -12.39 5.67
CA PRO A 452 -73.72 -11.80 5.16
C PRO A 452 -72.98 -12.53 4.01
N LYS A 453 -71.89 -11.89 3.56
CA LYS A 453 -70.75 -12.44 2.75
C LYS A 453 -71.05 -12.97 1.34
N ARG A 454 -70.51 -12.28 0.33
CA ARG A 454 -69.80 -12.98 -0.77
C ARG A 454 -68.67 -12.15 -1.40
N ALA A 455 -67.80 -12.84 -2.12
CA ALA A 455 -66.49 -12.39 -2.60
C ALA A 455 -66.53 -11.55 -3.89
N LYS A 456 -65.37 -10.99 -4.24
CA LYS A 456 -64.93 -10.88 -5.63
C LYS A 456 -63.57 -11.57 -5.82
N ILE A 457 -63.39 -12.13 -7.01
CA ILE A 457 -62.14 -12.67 -7.55
C ILE A 457 -61.64 -11.68 -8.64
N SER A 458 -60.50 -11.96 -9.25
CA SER A 458 -59.85 -11.27 -10.39
C SER A 458 -60.78 -11.13 -11.64
N GLU A 459 -60.41 -10.54 -12.79
CA GLU A 459 -59.13 -10.38 -13.52
C GLU A 459 -59.37 -9.28 -14.63
N PRO A 460 -58.71 -9.16 -15.81
CA PRO A 460 -57.42 -9.68 -16.33
C PRO A 460 -56.56 -8.62 -17.10
N LYS A 461 -55.39 -9.07 -17.63
CA LYS A 461 -54.71 -8.74 -18.93
C LYS A 461 -53.17 -8.66 -18.80
N SER A 462 -52.34 -9.00 -19.79
CA SER A 462 -52.40 -9.93 -20.95
C SER A 462 -51.04 -9.93 -21.68
N GLU A 463 -50.56 -11.09 -22.17
CA GLU A 463 -49.32 -11.24 -22.99
C GLU A 463 -49.56 -10.98 -24.49
N PRO A 464 -48.52 -11.08 -25.35
CA PRO A 464 -48.52 -12.20 -26.32
C PRO A 464 -47.14 -12.81 -26.75
N GLU A 465 -47.12 -14.14 -26.93
CA GLU A 465 -46.70 -14.99 -28.09
C GLU A 465 -45.39 -14.72 -28.89
N GLY A 466 -44.68 -15.68 -29.51
CA GLY A 466 -44.79 -17.16 -29.71
C GLY A 466 -43.42 -17.73 -30.18
N MET A 467 -43.16 -18.99 -30.58
CA MET A 467 -43.98 -20.12 -31.10
C MET A 467 -43.15 -21.46 -31.10
N ASP A 468 -43.82 -22.63 -31.12
CA ASP A 468 -43.32 -24.01 -31.47
C ASP A 468 -42.24 -24.68 -30.55
N GLY A 469 -42.33 -25.93 -30.06
CA GLY A 469 -43.45 -26.90 -30.03
C GLY A 469 -42.99 -28.36 -29.74
N SER A 470 -43.92 -29.32 -29.88
CA SER A 470 -43.81 -30.79 -29.72
C SER A 470 -43.79 -31.45 -28.31
N PHE A 471 -44.46 -32.62 -28.28
CA PHE A 471 -44.81 -33.56 -27.19
C PHE A 471 -43.55 -34.25 -26.54
N VAL A 472 -43.56 -34.96 -25.40
CA VAL A 472 -44.41 -36.10 -24.99
C VAL A 472 -44.54 -36.23 -23.44
N GLU A 473 -45.71 -36.76 -23.04
CA GLU A 473 -46.18 -37.47 -21.81
C GLU A 473 -45.19 -38.14 -20.82
N ALA A 474 -45.55 -38.53 -19.56
CA ALA A 474 -46.70 -38.19 -18.66
C ALA A 474 -46.53 -38.88 -17.27
N SER A 475 -47.64 -38.97 -16.52
CA SER A 475 -47.94 -39.74 -15.28
C SER A 475 -47.87 -39.01 -13.92
N SER A 476 -49.06 -38.64 -13.45
CA SER A 476 -49.46 -38.30 -12.09
C SER A 476 -49.77 -39.61 -11.30
N GLU A 477 -50.02 -39.68 -9.98
CA GLU A 477 -51.02 -38.92 -9.19
C GLU A 477 -50.77 -38.83 -7.65
N LYS A 478 -51.19 -37.68 -7.11
CA LYS A 478 -52.01 -37.46 -5.89
C LYS A 478 -51.91 -38.46 -4.70
N LYS A 479 -51.68 -37.88 -3.50
CA LYS A 479 -52.78 -37.58 -2.54
C LYS A 479 -52.38 -36.52 -1.49
N LYS A 480 -53.34 -36.10 -0.65
CA LYS A 480 -53.35 -34.79 0.05
C LYS A 480 -53.46 -34.88 1.59
N LYS A 481 -52.57 -34.15 2.28
CA LYS A 481 -52.77 -33.51 3.62
C LYS A 481 -52.91 -34.51 4.81
N LYS A 482 -52.81 -34.14 6.10
CA LYS A 482 -53.21 -32.87 6.77
C LYS A 482 -52.68 -32.71 8.23
N LYS A 483 -51.89 -31.65 8.52
CA LYS A 483 -51.85 -30.82 9.76
C LYS A 483 -51.48 -31.40 11.17
N LYS A 484 -50.92 -30.48 11.99
CA LYS A 484 -50.77 -30.43 13.47
C LYS A 484 -49.62 -31.26 14.10
N LYS A 485 -49.10 -30.95 15.30
CA LYS A 485 -48.88 -29.67 16.07
C LYS A 485 -48.19 -30.06 17.41
N HIS A 486 -47.26 -29.23 17.92
CA HIS A 486 -46.53 -29.41 19.21
C HIS A 486 -45.57 -30.63 19.21
N GLN A 487 -44.60 -30.78 20.13
CA GLN A 487 -44.36 -30.03 21.39
C GLN A 487 -42.85 -29.78 21.70
N GLU A 488 -42.58 -29.25 22.92
CA GLU A 488 -41.32 -28.89 23.59
C GLU A 488 -40.26 -30.04 23.62
N ALA A 489 -38.95 -29.73 23.54
CA ALA A 489 -37.91 -29.74 24.61
C ALA A 489 -37.49 -31.17 25.09
N GLU A 490 -36.28 -31.47 25.59
CA GLU A 490 -35.05 -30.73 25.97
C GLU A 490 -33.82 -31.33 25.19
N GLU A 491 -32.67 -30.67 25.00
CA GLU A 491 -31.41 -30.62 25.80
C GLU A 491 -30.66 -31.98 26.04
N ALA A 492 -29.34 -31.90 26.33
CA ALA A 492 -28.28 -32.94 26.31
C ALA A 492 -27.78 -33.33 24.88
N THR A 493 -26.51 -33.21 24.44
CA THR A 493 -25.13 -33.39 24.97
C THR A 493 -24.58 -34.83 24.97
N SER A 494 -23.47 -35.05 24.22
CA SER A 494 -22.55 -36.22 24.26
C SER A 494 -23.17 -37.60 23.92
N SER A 495 -22.44 -38.59 23.39
CA SER A 495 -20.99 -38.83 23.40
C SER A 495 -20.46 -39.50 22.12
N GLU A 496 -19.14 -39.68 22.05
CA GLU A 496 -18.44 -40.52 21.07
C GLU A 496 -18.68 -42.02 21.31
N THR A 497 -18.36 -42.86 20.31
CA THR A 497 -17.88 -44.26 20.49
C THR A 497 -17.07 -44.67 19.25
N GLN A 498 -15.99 -45.45 19.45
CA GLN A 498 -15.00 -45.84 18.43
C GLN A 498 -15.13 -47.32 18.03
N VAL A 499 -14.85 -47.67 16.76
CA VAL A 499 -14.24 -48.95 16.28
C VAL A 499 -13.56 -48.61 14.92
N LYS A 500 -12.22 -48.61 14.77
CA LYS A 500 -11.31 -49.73 14.40
C LYS A 500 -11.73 -50.49 13.12
N THR A 501 -11.05 -50.39 11.96
CA THR A 501 -9.65 -50.71 11.50
C THR A 501 -9.44 -52.14 11.03
N GLU A 502 -9.22 -52.31 9.71
CA GLU A 502 -8.49 -53.36 8.94
C GLU A 502 -8.73 -52.97 7.45
N ASP A 503 -7.80 -52.54 6.60
CA ASP A 503 -6.42 -52.94 6.17
C ASP A 503 -6.32 -54.12 5.18
N SER A 504 -5.85 -53.81 3.96
CA SER A 504 -5.23 -54.73 2.98
C SER A 504 -4.64 -53.94 1.79
N ASP A 505 -3.34 -54.11 1.50
CA ASP A 505 -2.60 -53.44 0.42
C ASP A 505 -2.87 -53.98 -1.01
N GLU A 506 -2.49 -53.24 -2.06
CA GLU A 506 -1.34 -53.59 -2.94
C GLU A 506 -1.11 -52.58 -4.12
N GLU A 507 -0.05 -52.81 -4.90
CA GLU A 507 0.75 -51.81 -5.63
C GLU A 507 0.35 -51.49 -7.12
N GLU A 508 1.25 -50.72 -7.75
CA GLU A 508 1.56 -50.59 -9.18
C GLU A 508 0.77 -49.66 -10.13
N ALA A 509 1.56 -49.06 -11.01
CA ALA A 509 1.23 -48.40 -12.27
C ALA A 509 2.41 -48.73 -13.24
N PRO A 510 2.56 -48.17 -14.48
CA PRO A 510 1.64 -47.38 -15.32
C PRO A 510 1.59 -47.85 -16.81
N LYS A 511 0.81 -47.19 -17.70
CA LYS A 511 1.27 -46.59 -19.01
C LYS A 511 0.19 -46.41 -20.15
N LYS A 512 0.00 -45.13 -20.54
CA LYS A 512 0.08 -44.55 -21.93
C LYS A 512 -1.02 -44.72 -23.03
N LYS A 513 -1.30 -43.56 -23.69
CA LYS A 513 -1.76 -43.32 -25.10
C LYS A 513 -3.25 -43.61 -25.40
N LYS A 514 -3.99 -42.94 -26.32
CA LYS A 514 -3.85 -41.88 -27.39
C LYS A 514 -5.19 -41.07 -27.40
N LYS A 515 -5.47 -39.93 -28.06
CA LYS A 515 -4.79 -38.78 -28.74
C LYS A 515 -5.69 -38.29 -29.91
N LYS A 516 -6.40 -37.16 -29.76
CA LYS A 516 -6.83 -36.16 -30.80
C LYS A 516 -7.30 -34.89 -30.03
N LYS A 517 -6.78 -33.67 -30.24
CA LYS A 517 -6.90 -32.71 -31.38
C LYS A 517 -8.30 -32.08 -31.51
N ARG A 518 -8.48 -30.76 -31.75
CA ARG A 518 -7.73 -29.53 -31.39
C ARG A 518 -8.61 -28.30 -31.75
N ASP A 519 -8.02 -27.09 -31.67
CA ASP A 519 -8.49 -25.79 -32.19
C ASP A 519 -9.48 -25.03 -31.27
N SER A 520 -9.37 -23.71 -31.05
CA SER A 520 -8.25 -22.75 -31.24
C SER A 520 -8.40 -21.58 -30.21
N GLU A 521 -7.79 -20.38 -30.23
CA GLU A 521 -6.97 -19.60 -31.19
C GLU A 521 -6.09 -18.55 -30.46
N ALA A 522 -4.95 -18.12 -31.02
CA ALA A 522 -4.21 -16.90 -30.59
C ALA A 522 -3.10 -16.46 -31.59
N ALA A 523 -3.06 -15.17 -31.95
CA ALA A 523 -2.02 -14.47 -32.73
C ALA A 523 -2.02 -12.96 -32.34
N ASP A 524 -1.06 -12.07 -32.64
CA ASP A 524 0.39 -12.16 -33.00
C ASP A 524 1.16 -11.26 -31.97
N VAL A 525 2.26 -10.47 -32.11
CA VAL A 525 3.23 -9.96 -33.13
C VAL A 525 4.59 -9.98 -32.41
N SER A 526 5.59 -10.80 -32.74
CA SER A 526 6.42 -10.96 -33.96
C SER A 526 7.60 -9.96 -34.08
N MET A 527 8.80 -10.50 -34.35
CA MET A 527 10.06 -9.79 -34.57
C MET A 527 10.42 -9.87 -36.06
N VAL A 528 11.24 -8.92 -36.56
CA VAL A 528 11.85 -9.00 -37.90
C VAL A 528 13.35 -9.24 -37.77
N LYS A 529 13.90 -10.14 -38.60
CA LYS A 529 15.33 -10.39 -38.81
C LYS A 529 15.74 -9.94 -40.23
N THR A 530 17.03 -9.63 -40.37
CA THR A 530 17.80 -9.74 -41.63
C THR A 530 19.20 -10.26 -41.31
N GLU A 531 19.89 -10.75 -42.33
CA GLU A 531 20.97 -11.75 -42.26
C GLU A 531 21.92 -11.55 -43.49
N GLU A 532 23.14 -12.13 -43.62
CA GLU A 532 23.86 -13.15 -42.82
C GLU A 532 25.41 -12.91 -42.85
N ASP A 533 26.17 -13.80 -43.50
CA ASP A 533 27.63 -13.83 -43.81
C ASP A 533 28.71 -14.01 -42.70
N GLU A 534 29.69 -14.86 -43.02
CA GLU A 534 30.80 -15.36 -42.18
C GLU A 534 32.15 -15.20 -42.96
N PRO A 535 33.36 -15.47 -42.38
CA PRO A 535 33.90 -16.84 -42.51
C PRO A 535 34.94 -17.34 -41.45
N THR A 536 34.76 -18.60 -41.02
CA THR A 536 35.77 -19.67 -40.86
C THR A 536 36.92 -19.65 -39.81
N THR A 537 36.75 -20.45 -38.73
CA THR A 537 37.69 -21.52 -38.23
C THR A 537 39.09 -21.21 -37.61
N PRO A 538 39.78 -22.16 -36.91
CA PRO A 538 39.32 -23.08 -35.83
C PRO A 538 40.34 -23.36 -34.66
N ALA A 539 39.95 -24.22 -33.70
CA ALA A 539 40.76 -25.04 -32.74
C ALA A 539 41.48 -24.30 -31.57
N GLU A 540 41.93 -24.91 -30.44
CA GLU A 540 41.58 -26.06 -29.55
C GLU A 540 42.29 -25.71 -28.18
N GLY A 541 42.13 -26.39 -27.03
CA GLY A 541 41.33 -27.57 -26.75
C GLY A 541 41.56 -28.19 -25.36
N LYS A 542 40.50 -28.85 -24.86
CA LYS A 542 40.45 -29.96 -23.88
C LYS A 542 41.17 -29.87 -22.49
N LYS A 543 40.36 -30.24 -21.49
CA LYS A 543 40.61 -31.11 -20.29
C LYS A 543 40.82 -30.49 -18.90
N LYS A 544 40.15 -31.15 -17.94
CA LYS A 544 40.18 -30.98 -16.47
C LYS A 544 41.43 -31.62 -15.85
N LYS A 545 41.86 -31.14 -14.69
CA LYS A 545 42.36 -32.00 -13.59
C LYS A 545 42.07 -31.38 -12.21
N LYS A 546 42.18 -32.18 -11.14
CA LYS A 546 41.61 -31.90 -9.80
C LYS A 546 42.51 -32.46 -8.69
N LYS A 547 43.03 -31.62 -7.79
CA LYS A 547 43.60 -31.91 -6.44
C LYS A 547 44.15 -30.60 -5.84
N LYS A 548 44.49 -30.48 -4.56
CA LYS A 548 43.72 -30.60 -3.28
C LYS A 548 44.73 -30.22 -2.16
N SER A 549 44.34 -29.32 -1.25
CA SER A 549 44.94 -29.07 0.09
C SER A 549 46.47 -28.87 0.22
N LYS A 550 46.88 -27.70 0.72
CA LYS A 550 47.38 -27.60 2.11
C LYS A 550 47.22 -26.18 2.67
N SER A 551 47.20 -26.07 4.00
CA SER A 551 47.28 -24.86 4.80
C SER A 551 48.69 -24.72 5.40
N GLU A 552 49.15 -23.49 5.66
CA GLU A 552 49.42 -22.97 7.02
C GLU A 552 50.10 -21.59 7.01
N SER A 553 49.87 -20.87 8.12
CA SER A 553 50.45 -19.61 8.64
C SER A 553 51.66 -18.94 7.95
N ALA A 554 51.54 -17.62 7.80
CA ALA A 554 52.65 -16.68 8.02
C ALA A 554 52.08 -15.35 8.59
N ASP A 555 52.26 -15.11 9.89
CA ASP A 555 51.98 -13.82 10.54
C ASP A 555 53.15 -12.84 10.36
N ALA A 556 52.86 -11.59 10.00
CA ALA A 556 53.61 -10.39 10.39
C ALA A 556 52.93 -9.10 9.85
N GLU A 557 53.14 -7.98 10.57
CA GLU A 557 52.97 -6.59 10.12
C GLU A 557 51.60 -6.14 9.57
N MET A 558 50.75 -5.60 10.45
CA MET A 558 50.46 -4.14 10.50
C MET A 558 49.69 -3.83 11.79
N ALA A 559 50.05 -2.73 12.47
CA ALA A 559 49.47 -2.32 13.74
C ALA A 559 48.70 -0.98 13.62
N ASP A 560 47.83 -0.73 14.61
CA ASP A 560 47.28 0.56 15.04
C ASP A 560 46.81 1.57 13.97
N LEU A 561 45.47 1.76 13.85
CA LEU A 561 44.84 3.09 13.67
C LEU A 561 43.28 3.03 13.59
N ASP A 562 42.58 2.70 14.68
CA ASP A 562 41.17 3.16 14.83
C ASP A 562 40.67 3.21 16.30
N THR A 563 41.15 4.18 17.10
CA THR A 563 40.68 4.36 18.50
C THR A 563 40.76 5.83 18.96
N THR A 564 40.38 6.76 18.08
CA THR A 564 40.55 8.21 18.32
C THR A 564 39.33 9.09 18.02
N GLN A 565 38.13 8.52 17.75
CA GLN A 565 36.92 9.32 17.48
C GLN A 565 35.94 9.43 18.67
N GLU A 566 35.63 8.35 19.39
CA GLU A 566 34.62 8.38 20.48
C GLU A 566 34.98 9.30 21.66
N ALA A 567 36.28 9.50 21.93
CA ALA A 567 36.74 10.38 23.01
C ALA A 567 36.42 11.88 22.76
N ALA A 568 36.18 12.29 21.51
CA ALA A 568 35.99 13.69 21.16
C ALA A 568 34.60 14.22 21.56
N GLU A 569 33.52 13.49 21.25
CA GLU A 569 32.16 13.99 21.44
C GLU A 569 31.76 14.09 22.92
N ALA A 570 32.14 13.09 23.74
CA ALA A 570 31.84 13.04 25.17
C ALA A 570 32.41 14.23 25.98
N THR A 571 33.50 14.85 25.52
CA THR A 571 34.05 16.06 26.16
C THR A 571 33.31 17.34 25.79
N SER A 572 32.64 17.38 24.63
CA SER A 572 31.86 18.52 24.16
C SER A 572 30.55 18.71 24.97
N GLU A 573 29.87 17.59 25.25
CA GLU A 573 28.65 17.54 26.07
C GLU A 573 28.90 18.01 27.50
N LYS A 574 29.97 17.50 28.15
CA LYS A 574 30.35 17.92 29.50
C LYS A 574 30.67 19.42 29.59
N LYS A 575 31.29 20.01 28.55
CA LYS A 575 31.48 21.48 28.46
C LYS A 575 30.16 22.23 28.29
N LYS A 576 29.21 21.75 27.46
CA LYS A 576 27.88 22.36 27.31
C LYS A 576 27.07 22.32 28.62
N LYS A 577 27.00 21.17 29.31
CA LYS A 577 26.29 21.05 30.60
C LYS A 577 26.89 21.98 31.66
N LYS A 578 28.23 22.02 31.82
CA LYS A 578 28.89 22.87 32.83
C LYS A 578 28.68 24.38 32.56
N LYS A 579 28.68 24.80 31.28
CA LYS A 579 28.40 26.21 30.91
C LYS A 579 26.92 26.62 31.03
N LYS A 580 25.99 25.65 31.11
CA LYS A 580 24.57 25.95 31.34
C LYS A 580 24.25 26.12 32.84
N LYS A 581 24.85 25.30 33.72
CA LYS A 581 24.65 25.38 35.17
C LYS A 581 25.20 26.71 35.75
N ALA A 582 26.43 27.07 35.37
CA ALA A 582 27.08 28.34 35.73
C ALA A 582 26.48 29.60 35.06
N LYS A 583 25.30 29.50 34.42
CA LYS A 583 24.50 30.65 33.99
C LYS A 583 23.15 30.74 34.73
N GLN A 584 22.69 29.66 35.36
CA GLN A 584 21.56 29.72 36.31
C GLN A 584 22.05 30.18 37.69
N GLU A 585 23.20 29.67 38.12
CA GLU A 585 23.91 30.09 39.36
C GLU A 585 24.43 31.55 39.32
N ALA A 586 24.08 32.32 38.30
CA ALA A 586 24.39 33.74 38.12
C ALA A 586 23.16 34.57 37.69
N GLU A 587 21.95 33.99 37.79
CA GLU A 587 20.66 34.66 37.61
C GLU A 587 19.79 34.58 38.90
N ASP A 588 20.36 34.04 39.99
CA ASP A 588 19.74 33.86 41.33
C ASP A 588 20.48 34.67 42.45
N GLU A 589 21.45 35.54 42.12
CA GLU A 589 22.23 36.37 43.09
C GLU A 589 22.26 37.89 42.78
N ASP A 590 21.34 38.41 41.94
CA ASP A 590 21.10 39.85 41.67
C ASP A 590 19.63 40.24 41.98
#